data_AF-A0A5N5F4M6-F1
#
_entry.id   AF-A0A5N5F4M6-F1
#
_cell.length_a   1.000
_cell.length_b   1.000
_cell.length_c   1.000
_cell.angle_alpha   90.00
_cell.angle_beta   90.00
_cell.angle_gamma   90.00
#
_symmetry.space_group_name_H-M   'P 1'
#
loop_
_entity.id
_entity.type
_entity.pdbx_description
1 polymer ?
#
loop_
_entity_poly.entity_id
_entity_poly.type
_entity_poly.pdbx_seq_one_letter_code
_entity_poly.pdbx_strand_id
1 'polypeptide(L)'
;MAGIRLHVIAPLVLVAAGKCARDPSVYVRKCADSVLPKLHDLRLEENTVGIEEIIGILLNDSSPCVVGAAAAAFSSVCPNNLSLVGRNYKRLREVLPDVEEWGKIVLIGILLRYVVARHGLVKESIMFSLHGTWNHRSEKDCSDTNSALDDNGNNRSL
;
A
#
# COMPACT_ATOMS: atom_id res chain seq x y z
N MET A 1 -17.68 42.37 -7.86
CA MET A 1 -18.09 41.01 -7.43
C MET A 1 -17.57 40.81 -6.02
N ALA A 2 -18.46 40.57 -5.05
CA ALA A 2 -18.08 40.43 -3.64
C ALA A 2 -17.09 39.27 -3.48
N GLY A 3 -15.82 39.59 -3.28
CA GLY A 3 -14.74 38.62 -3.13
C GLY A 3 -14.75 38.05 -1.72
N ILE A 4 -15.55 37.02 -1.47
CA ILE A 4 -15.37 36.22 -0.27
C ILE A 4 -13.99 35.57 -0.38
N ARG A 5 -13.12 35.82 0.61
CA ARG A 5 -11.79 35.20 0.61
C ARG A 5 -11.97 33.70 0.81
N LEU A 6 -11.42 32.87 -0.08
CA LEU A 6 -11.59 31.41 -0.12
C LEU A 6 -11.22 30.71 1.20
N HIS A 7 -10.34 31.29 2.02
CA HIS A 7 -10.03 30.76 3.35
C HIS A 7 -11.13 30.99 4.39
N VAL A 8 -11.95 32.04 4.27
CA VAL A 8 -13.01 32.34 5.25
C VAL A 8 -14.12 31.28 5.18
N ILE A 9 -14.35 30.71 4.00
CA ILE A 9 -15.37 29.68 3.80
C ILE A 9 -14.87 28.26 4.02
N ALA A 10 -13.55 28.05 4.11
CA ALA A 10 -12.97 26.72 4.24
C ALA A 10 -13.47 25.93 5.47
N PRO A 11 -13.59 26.52 6.68
CA PRO A 11 -14.17 25.82 7.82
C PRO A 11 -15.64 25.42 7.61
N LEU A 12 -16.42 26.26 6.92
CA LEU A 12 -17.82 25.95 6.60
C LEU A 12 -17.92 24.78 5.62
N VAL A 13 -17.05 24.77 4.59
CA VAL A 13 -16.95 23.67 3.62
C VAL A 13 -16.50 22.38 4.32
N LEU A 14 -15.57 22.46 5.28
CA LEU A 14 -15.12 21.31 6.06
C LEU A 14 -16.29 20.65 6.82
N VAL A 15 -17.09 21.46 7.52
CA VAL A 15 -18.27 20.98 8.25
C VAL A 15 -19.30 20.37 7.30
N ALA A 16 -19.52 21.00 6.14
CA ALA A 16 -20.41 20.46 5.13
C ALA A 16 -19.91 19.12 4.56
N ALA A 17 -18.62 19.02 4.23
CA ALA A 17 -17.99 17.79 3.75
C ALA A 17 -18.09 16.66 4.78
N GLY A 18 -17.91 16.96 6.07
CA GLY A 18 -18.08 15.98 7.14
C GLY A 18 -19.51 15.43 7.24
N LYS A 19 -20.54 16.24 6.93
CA LYS A 19 -21.92 15.77 6.81
C LYS A 19 -22.12 14.92 5.55
N CYS A 20 -21.61 15.37 4.41
CA CYS A 20 -21.68 14.63 3.15
C CYS A 20 -20.99 13.27 3.21
N ALA A 21 -19.90 13.14 3.99
CA ALA A 21 -19.20 11.87 4.20
C ALA A 21 -20.03 10.81 4.93
N ARG A 22 -21.13 11.21 5.58
CA ARG A 22 -22.07 10.31 6.29
C ARG A 22 -23.43 10.21 5.59
N ASP A 23 -23.53 10.71 4.38
CA ASP A 23 -24.77 10.70 3.61
C ASP A 23 -25.14 9.26 3.19
N PRO A 24 -26.44 8.88 3.17
CA PRO A 24 -26.85 7.56 2.69
C PRO A 24 -26.45 7.29 1.24
N SER A 25 -26.36 8.32 0.40
CA SER A 25 -25.99 8.20 -1.02
C SER A 25 -24.48 8.04 -1.21
N VAL A 26 -24.09 6.95 -1.88
CA VAL A 26 -22.71 6.66 -2.27
C VAL A 26 -22.12 7.82 -3.08
N TYR A 27 -22.92 8.42 -3.96
CA TYR A 27 -22.49 9.53 -4.81
C TYR A 27 -22.10 10.76 -3.97
N VAL A 28 -22.91 11.11 -2.97
CA VAL A 28 -22.65 12.27 -2.09
C VAL A 28 -21.39 12.05 -1.26
N ARG A 29 -21.17 10.82 -0.75
CA ARG A 29 -19.94 10.47 -0.04
C ARG A 29 -18.69 10.57 -0.93
N LYS A 30 -18.77 10.12 -2.19
CA LYS A 30 -17.69 10.29 -3.18
C LYS A 30 -17.42 11.78 -3.48
N CYS A 31 -18.46 12.60 -3.57
CA CYS A 31 -18.30 14.05 -3.73
C CYS A 31 -17.62 14.69 -2.51
N ALA A 32 -17.96 14.24 -1.30
CA ALA A 32 -17.34 14.70 -0.06
C ALA A 32 -15.83 14.46 -0.05
N ASP A 33 -15.38 13.35 -0.63
CA ASP A 33 -13.96 13.04 -0.78
C ASP A 33 -13.25 14.02 -1.72
N SER A 34 -13.83 14.28 -2.89
CA SER A 34 -13.20 15.09 -3.95
C SER A 34 -12.90 16.54 -3.58
N VAL A 35 -13.54 17.06 -2.52
CA VAL A 35 -13.29 18.41 -2.00
C VAL A 35 -12.13 18.45 -0.99
N LEU A 36 -11.74 17.32 -0.39
CA LEU A 36 -10.72 17.27 0.66
C LEU A 36 -9.33 17.72 0.18
N PRO A 37 -8.81 17.28 -0.99
CA PRO A 37 -7.52 17.76 -1.48
C PRO A 37 -7.53 19.27 -1.73
N LYS A 38 -8.63 19.79 -2.30
CA LYS A 38 -8.79 21.22 -2.57
C LYS A 38 -8.84 22.04 -1.29
N LEU A 39 -9.45 21.49 -0.24
CA LEU A 39 -9.54 22.12 1.07
C LEU A 39 -8.17 22.13 1.78
N HIS A 40 -7.39 21.06 1.60
CA HIS A 40 -6.01 20.97 2.08
C HIS A 40 -5.09 21.97 1.38
N ASP A 41 -5.26 22.21 0.08
CA ASP A 41 -4.47 23.18 -0.69
C ASP A 41 -4.63 24.63 -0.18
N LEU A 42 -5.72 24.94 0.52
CA LEU A 42 -5.91 26.25 1.16
C LEU A 42 -5.01 26.46 2.39
N ARG A 43 -4.22 25.44 2.79
CA ARG A 43 -3.13 25.52 3.78
C ARG A 43 -3.56 26.10 5.13
N LEU A 44 -4.81 25.87 5.54
CA LEU A 44 -5.29 26.21 6.88
C LEU A 44 -4.91 25.08 7.82
N GLU A 45 -3.83 25.25 8.59
CA GLU A 45 -3.33 24.27 9.56
C GLU A 45 -4.43 23.79 10.52
N GLU A 46 -5.33 24.69 10.93
CA GLU A 46 -6.48 24.40 11.81
C GLU A 46 -7.45 23.36 11.23
N ASN A 47 -7.56 23.25 9.90
CA ASN A 47 -8.51 22.34 9.24
C ASN A 47 -7.93 20.95 8.99
N THR A 48 -6.62 20.76 9.12
CA THR A 48 -5.93 19.51 8.78
C THR A 48 -6.48 18.31 9.54
N VAL A 49 -6.68 18.45 10.85
CA VAL A 49 -7.23 17.41 11.73
C VAL A 49 -8.64 16.99 11.27
N GLY A 50 -9.50 17.96 10.97
CA GLY A 50 -10.86 17.65 10.50
C GLY A 50 -10.89 16.97 9.13
N ILE A 51 -9.96 17.33 8.23
CA ILE A 51 -9.83 16.65 6.93
C ILE A 51 -9.40 15.19 7.14
N GLU A 52 -8.41 14.95 7.99
CA GLU A 52 -7.93 13.60 8.29
C GLU A 52 -9.03 12.72 8.92
N GLU A 53 -9.87 13.28 9.78
CA GLU A 53 -11.04 12.58 10.34
C GLU A 53 -12.02 12.17 9.24
N ILE A 54 -12.32 13.07 8.29
CA ILE A 54 -13.22 12.75 7.18
C ILE A 54 -12.62 11.67 6.28
N ILE A 55 -11.33 11.75 5.96
CA ILE A 55 -10.62 10.70 5.20
C ILE A 55 -10.72 9.35 5.95
N GLY A 56 -10.53 9.35 7.27
CA GLY A 56 -10.69 8.15 8.10
C GLY A 56 -12.09 7.55 8.04
N ILE A 57 -13.14 8.38 8.00
CA ILE A 57 -14.53 7.94 7.82
C ILE A 57 -14.70 7.29 6.45
N LEU A 58 -14.20 7.93 5.38
CA LEU A 58 -14.36 7.47 3.99
C LEU A 58 -13.51 6.22 3.67
N LEU A 59 -12.34 6.06 4.29
CA LEU A 59 -11.56 4.81 4.22
C LEU A 59 -12.29 3.64 4.90
N ASN A 60 -13.26 3.92 5.77
CA ASN A 60 -14.11 2.94 6.43
C ASN A 60 -15.47 2.77 5.72
N ASP A 61 -15.63 3.25 4.48
CA ASP A 61 -16.89 3.15 3.75
C ASP A 61 -17.24 1.70 3.36
N SER A 62 -18.52 1.43 3.17
CA SER A 62 -18.98 0.14 2.66
C SER A 62 -18.85 0.02 1.14
N SER A 63 -18.80 1.15 0.43
CA SER A 63 -18.71 1.18 -1.03
C SER A 63 -17.25 1.18 -1.50
N PRO A 64 -16.86 0.24 -2.38
CA PRO A 64 -15.51 0.21 -2.96
C PRO A 64 -15.17 1.49 -3.74
N CYS A 65 -16.17 2.11 -4.37
CA CYS A 65 -15.98 3.33 -5.16
C CYS A 65 -15.60 4.53 -4.28
N VAL A 66 -16.15 4.61 -3.07
CA VAL A 66 -15.79 5.65 -2.09
C VAL A 66 -14.41 5.38 -1.51
N VAL A 67 -14.10 4.12 -1.19
CA VAL A 67 -12.78 3.74 -0.66
C VAL A 67 -11.66 4.05 -1.67
N GLY A 68 -11.88 3.81 -2.97
CA GLY A 68 -10.92 4.15 -4.02
C GLY A 68 -10.63 5.66 -4.10
N ALA A 69 -11.68 6.48 -4.02
CA ALA A 69 -11.54 7.94 -3.96
C ALA A 69 -10.80 8.37 -2.68
N ALA A 70 -11.22 7.84 -1.53
CA ALA A 70 -10.60 8.10 -0.23
C ALA A 70 -9.12 7.74 -0.19
N ALA A 71 -8.70 6.67 -0.87
CA ALA A 71 -7.30 6.31 -1.01
C ALA A 71 -6.50 7.40 -1.77
N ALA A 72 -7.07 7.98 -2.83
CA ALA A 72 -6.45 9.08 -3.58
C ALA A 72 -6.36 10.36 -2.74
N ALA A 73 -7.41 10.71 -2.01
CA ALA A 73 -7.40 11.84 -1.07
C ALA A 73 -6.36 11.62 0.05
N PHE A 74 -6.32 10.44 0.66
CA PHE A 74 -5.33 10.07 1.67
C PHE A 74 -3.89 10.25 1.15
N SER A 75 -3.60 9.75 -0.06
CA SER A 75 -2.24 9.82 -0.61
C SER A 75 -1.77 11.24 -0.92
N SER A 76 -2.68 12.19 -1.15
CA SER A 76 -2.36 13.59 -1.44
C SER A 76 -2.34 14.47 -0.19
N VAL A 77 -3.24 14.22 0.76
CA VAL A 77 -3.44 15.06 1.95
C VAL A 77 -2.57 14.60 3.11
N CYS A 78 -2.67 13.33 3.51
CA CYS A 78 -2.04 12.82 4.74
C CYS A 78 -1.29 11.50 4.53
N PRO A 79 -0.31 11.45 3.60
CA PRO A 79 0.39 10.22 3.23
C PRO A 79 1.16 9.57 4.40
N ASN A 80 1.46 10.33 5.45
CA ASN A 80 2.23 9.89 6.61
C ASN A 80 1.35 9.40 7.76
N ASN A 81 0.04 9.65 7.75
CA ASN A 81 -0.86 9.24 8.83
C ASN A 81 -1.30 7.78 8.67
N LEU A 82 -0.34 6.86 8.80
CA LEU A 82 -0.54 5.42 8.66
C LEU A 82 -1.42 4.83 9.78
N SER A 83 -1.67 5.58 10.86
CA SER A 83 -2.58 5.17 11.94
C SER A 83 -4.02 5.01 11.45
N LEU A 84 -4.48 5.84 10.50
CA LEU A 84 -5.80 5.69 9.87
C LEU A 84 -5.88 4.37 9.09
N VAL A 85 -4.88 4.09 8.25
CA VAL A 85 -4.80 2.84 7.48
C VAL A 85 -4.80 1.62 8.40
N GLY A 86 -4.05 1.68 9.50
CA GLY A 86 -3.97 0.57 10.45
C GLY A 86 -5.29 0.19 11.10
N ARG A 87 -6.12 1.19 11.44
CA ARG A 87 -7.47 0.97 12.01
C ARG A 87 -8.41 0.28 11.03
N ASN A 88 -8.27 0.56 9.73
CA ASN A 88 -9.17 0.05 8.68
C ASN A 88 -8.56 -1.10 7.86
N TYR A 89 -7.34 -1.53 8.17
CA TYR A 89 -6.53 -2.44 7.34
C TYR A 89 -7.23 -3.75 6.95
N LYS A 90 -8.00 -4.37 7.86
CA LYS A 90 -8.74 -5.60 7.55
C LYS A 90 -9.77 -5.36 6.44
N ARG A 91 -10.58 -4.30 6.58
CA ARG A 91 -11.60 -3.91 5.61
C ARG A 91 -11.01 -3.47 4.28
N LEU A 92 -9.92 -2.70 4.31
CA LEU A 92 -9.25 -2.26 3.10
C LEU A 92 -8.73 -3.44 2.26
N ARG A 93 -8.25 -4.51 2.90
CA ARG A 93 -7.85 -5.74 2.19
C ARG A 93 -9.03 -6.51 1.61
N GLU A 94 -10.14 -6.57 2.35
CA GLU A 94 -11.37 -7.24 1.90
C GLU A 94 -12.01 -6.54 0.70
N VAL A 95 -12.02 -5.20 0.69
CA VAL A 95 -12.65 -4.40 -0.37
C VAL A 95 -11.76 -4.19 -1.59
N LEU A 96 -10.43 -4.32 -1.44
CA LEU A 96 -9.43 -4.11 -2.50
C LEU A 96 -9.78 -4.73 -3.87
N PRO A 97 -10.21 -6.01 -3.98
CA PRO A 97 -10.54 -6.61 -5.28
C PRO A 97 -11.72 -5.91 -5.99
N ASP A 98 -12.60 -5.26 -5.23
CA ASP A 98 -13.82 -4.61 -5.74
C ASP A 98 -13.63 -3.13 -6.06
N VAL A 99 -12.48 -2.53 -5.69
CA VAL A 99 -12.17 -1.12 -5.97
C VAL A 99 -11.92 -0.90 -7.48
N GLU A 100 -12.21 0.30 -7.97
CA GLU A 100 -11.88 0.74 -9.34
C GLU A 100 -10.36 0.66 -9.63
N GLU A 101 -9.97 0.56 -10.90
CA GLU A 101 -8.58 0.26 -11.31
C GLU A 101 -7.56 1.27 -10.75
N TRP A 102 -7.87 2.56 -10.85
CA TRP A 102 -7.00 3.62 -10.32
C TRP A 102 -6.93 3.60 -8.79
N GLY A 103 -8.07 3.39 -8.14
CA GLY A 103 -8.15 3.24 -6.69
C GLY A 103 -7.35 2.04 -6.19
N LYS A 104 -7.34 0.92 -6.92
CA LYS A 104 -6.55 -0.28 -6.61
C LYS A 104 -5.05 0.03 -6.58
N ILE A 105 -4.53 0.71 -7.60
CA ILE A 105 -3.10 1.06 -7.68
C ILE A 105 -2.69 1.90 -6.47
N VAL A 106 -3.47 2.93 -6.15
CA VAL A 106 -3.22 3.81 -5.01
C VAL A 106 -3.32 3.05 -3.68
N LEU A 107 -4.37 2.25 -3.52
CA LEU A 107 -4.63 1.50 -2.29
C LEU A 107 -3.54 0.44 -2.02
N ILE A 108 -3.06 -0.26 -3.04
CA ILE A 108 -1.93 -1.18 -2.93
C ILE A 108 -0.69 -0.44 -2.42
N GLY A 109 -0.38 0.74 -2.98
CA GLY A 109 0.74 1.56 -2.54
C GLY A 109 0.63 1.99 -1.07
N ILE A 110 -0.58 2.33 -0.62
CA ILE A 110 -0.85 2.68 0.78
C ILE A 110 -0.67 1.47 1.70
N LEU A 111 -1.25 0.32 1.35
CA LEU A 111 -1.13 -0.91 2.13
C LEU A 111 0.31 -1.39 2.21
N LEU A 112 1.07 -1.29 1.11
CA LEU A 112 2.49 -1.63 1.08
C LEU A 112 3.29 -0.74 2.04
N ARG A 113 3.10 0.59 1.98
CA ARG A 113 3.76 1.52 2.91
C ARG A 113 3.42 1.20 4.37
N TYR A 114 2.17 0.88 4.65
CA TYR A 114 1.73 0.49 5.99
C TYR A 114 2.43 -0.80 6.47
N VAL A 115 2.49 -1.85 5.64
CA VAL A 115 3.15 -3.12 5.99
C VAL A 115 4.65 -2.90 6.22
N VAL A 116 5.31 -2.14 5.36
CA VAL A 116 6.73 -1.79 5.51
C VAL A 116 6.98 -1.02 6.80
N ALA A 117 6.15 -0.04 7.12
CA ALA A 117 6.29 0.72 8.36
C ALA A 117 6.05 -0.14 9.62
N ARG A 118 5.13 -1.11 9.54
CA ARG A 118 4.75 -1.96 10.69
C ARG A 118 5.72 -3.13 10.93
N HIS A 119 6.18 -3.77 9.87
CA HIS A 119 6.97 -5.01 9.94
C HIS A 119 8.42 -4.84 9.51
N GLY A 120 8.79 -3.68 8.96
CA GLY A 120 10.08 -3.48 8.31
C GLY A 120 10.16 -4.16 6.94
N LEU A 121 11.18 -3.80 6.16
CA LEU A 121 11.57 -4.59 4.99
C LEU A 121 12.44 -5.75 5.49
N VAL A 122 11.99 -6.99 5.28
CA VAL A 122 12.88 -8.16 5.41
C VAL A 122 14.00 -7.96 4.38
N LYS A 123 15.25 -7.80 4.87
CA LYS A 123 16.44 -7.56 4.04
C LYS A 123 16.66 -8.63 2.96
N GLU A 124 16.03 -9.80 3.09
CA GLU A 124 16.25 -10.97 2.24
C GLU A 124 15.15 -11.20 1.19
N SER A 125 14.11 -10.37 1.12
CA SER A 125 12.98 -10.58 0.20
C SER A 125 13.07 -9.86 -1.14
N ILE A 126 14.18 -9.15 -1.41
CA ILE A 126 14.41 -8.59 -2.74
C ILE A 126 14.91 -9.73 -3.62
N MET A 127 14.02 -10.19 -4.49
CA MET A 127 14.22 -10.98 -5.71
C MET A 127 15.56 -10.70 -6.43
N PHE A 128 16.67 -11.22 -5.89
CA PHE A 128 18.00 -11.22 -6.53
C PHE A 128 18.35 -12.59 -7.11
N SER A 129 17.51 -13.62 -6.93
CA SER A 129 17.74 -14.95 -7.52
C SER A 129 17.34 -15.06 -8.99
N LEU A 130 16.93 -13.96 -9.63
CA LEU A 130 16.66 -13.89 -11.07
C LEU A 130 17.87 -13.34 -11.85
N HIS A 131 19.08 -13.73 -11.45
CA HIS A 131 20.16 -13.88 -12.41
C HIS A 131 20.43 -15.37 -12.57
N GLY A 132 19.68 -15.98 -13.48
CA GLY A 132 20.06 -17.25 -14.07
C GLY A 132 21.40 -17.05 -14.75
N THR A 133 22.49 -17.43 -14.07
CA THR A 133 23.75 -17.69 -14.75
C THR A 133 23.61 -19.02 -15.48
N TRP A 134 22.88 -18.98 -16.61
CA TRP A 134 23.29 -19.77 -17.76
C TRP A 134 24.67 -19.26 -18.15
N ASN A 135 25.71 -19.94 -17.67
CA ASN A 135 26.97 -19.96 -18.38
C ASN A 135 27.54 -21.38 -18.36
N HIS A 136 27.35 -21.99 -19.51
CA HIS A 136 28.07 -23.10 -20.09
C HIS A 136 29.58 -23.01 -19.78
N ARG A 137 30.17 -24.07 -19.20
CA ARG A 137 31.55 -24.42 -19.52
C ARG A 137 31.71 -25.94 -19.57
N SER A 138 31.56 -26.41 -20.80
CA SER A 138 32.14 -27.60 -21.41
C SER A 138 33.54 -27.91 -20.87
N GLU A 139 33.72 -29.18 -20.46
CA GLU A 139 34.81 -30.10 -20.85
C GLU A 139 36.27 -29.64 -20.71
N LYS A 140 37.09 -30.40 -19.95
CA LYS A 140 38.10 -31.33 -20.51
C LYS A 140 39.36 -31.50 -19.62
N ASP A 141 39.72 -32.79 -19.39
CA ASP A 141 41.06 -33.38 -19.09
C ASP A 141 41.82 -32.97 -17.80
N CYS A 142 42.66 -33.80 -17.16
CA CYS A 142 43.07 -35.21 -17.31
C CYS A 142 43.73 -35.63 -15.95
N SER A 143 43.72 -36.94 -15.68
CA SER A 143 44.75 -37.84 -15.08
C SER A 143 45.89 -37.23 -14.22
N ASP A 144 46.37 -37.79 -13.10
CA ASP A 144 46.79 -39.19 -12.91
C ASP A 144 47.15 -39.48 -11.43
N THR A 145 47.01 -40.76 -11.06
CA THR A 145 47.82 -41.55 -10.08
C THR A 145 48.06 -41.03 -8.66
N ASN A 146 47.60 -41.81 -7.67
CA ASN A 146 48.53 -42.38 -6.68
C ASN A 146 48.06 -43.76 -6.22
N SER A 147 48.99 -44.71 -6.34
CA SER A 147 48.95 -46.14 -6.06
C SER A 147 49.39 -46.47 -4.62
N ALA A 148 48.80 -47.53 -4.03
CA ALA A 148 49.41 -48.55 -3.13
C ALA A 148 48.27 -49.21 -2.34
N LEU A 149 47.86 -50.45 -2.65
CA LEU A 149 48.41 -51.75 -2.21
C LEU A 149 48.15 -52.10 -0.73
N ASP A 150 47.31 -53.13 -0.56
CA ASP A 150 47.46 -54.33 0.31
C ASP A 150 46.06 -54.76 0.79
N ASP A 151 45.43 -55.72 0.12
CA ASP A 151 45.59 -57.19 0.25
C ASP A 151 44.75 -57.82 1.36
N ASN A 152 44.14 -58.93 0.96
CA ASN A 152 43.75 -60.09 1.74
C ASN A 152 42.28 -60.24 2.20
N GLY A 153 41.77 -61.46 1.96
CA GLY A 153 40.89 -62.10 2.93
C GLY A 153 39.48 -62.49 2.50
N ASN A 154 39.36 -63.25 1.42
CA ASN A 154 38.40 -64.34 1.21
C ASN A 154 37.55 -64.80 2.44
N ASN A 155 36.21 -64.87 2.33
CA ASN A 155 35.41 -66.09 2.60
C ASN A 155 33.88 -65.88 2.56
N ARG A 156 33.23 -66.75 1.77
CA ARG A 156 32.02 -67.60 2.03
C ARG A 156 30.87 -66.99 2.84
N SER A 157 29.59 -67.07 2.44
CA SER A 157 28.66 -68.22 2.34
C SER A 157 27.27 -67.54 2.37
N LEU A 158 26.17 -67.92 1.73
CA LEU A 158 25.57 -69.14 1.19
C LEU A 158 24.64 -68.71 0.04
#